data_AF-H3HB31-F1
#
_entry.id   AF-H3HB31-F1
#
_cell.length_a   1.000
_cell.length_b   1.000
_cell.length_c   1.000
_cell.angle_alpha   90.00
_cell.angle_beta   90.00
_cell.angle_gamma   90.00
#
_symmetry.space_group_name_H-M   'P 1'
#
loop_
_entity.id
_entity.type
_entity.pdbx_description
1 polymer ?
#
loop_
_entity_poly.entity_id
_entity_poly.type
_entity_poly.pdbx_seq_one_letter_code
_entity_poly.pdbx_strand_id
1 'polypeptide(L)'
;MARHSKLLDAETAQHVLIQKHFADTSRLGGTSSDLQRRMDSVLNELQLPPKTKLDLVLKYTHADHYDQFPMAVQLWERVNGAVASRERVMKSLWEFELLASDPRRHFRSISTHRLREEKERDALFSQLNHASKTCSDALDDLLRCCGDIVCLGDRPYCEKMKKDYVELLYEVEQERLRIIYNGVRPHVAPAIDEFDDETQPAREETETLPGCPSSGRTLINIRVPSAASKNRRTRLGEHLELRYKSKSSARQNSLH
;
A
#
# COMPACT_ATOMS: atom_id res chain seq x y z
N MET A 1 6.00 53.71 -3.50
CA MET A 1 5.82 52.79 -4.64
C MET A 1 6.12 51.38 -4.16
N ALA A 2 5.13 50.50 -4.06
CA ALA A 2 5.36 49.08 -3.76
C ALA A 2 4.49 48.25 -4.70
N ARG A 3 5.09 47.76 -5.78
CA ARG A 3 4.49 46.80 -6.70
C ARG A 3 4.75 45.39 -6.15
N HIS A 4 3.91 44.91 -5.24
CA HIS A 4 3.80 43.47 -4.98
C HIS A 4 2.77 42.89 -5.95
N SER A 5 3.21 42.61 -7.18
CA SER A 5 2.48 41.72 -8.07
C SER A 5 2.69 40.31 -7.54
N LYS A 6 1.62 39.70 -7.03
CA LYS A 6 1.59 38.30 -6.62
C LYS A 6 1.84 37.45 -7.86
N LEU A 7 3.02 36.84 -7.92
CA LEU A 7 3.28 35.68 -8.76
C LEU A 7 2.16 34.67 -8.47
N LEU A 8 1.28 34.46 -9.45
CA LEU A 8 0.32 33.36 -9.43
C LEU A 8 1.14 32.09 -9.25
N ASP A 9 0.88 31.38 -8.16
CA ASP A 9 1.56 30.13 -7.84
C ASP A 9 1.40 29.15 -9.01
N ALA A 10 2.46 28.43 -9.38
CA ALA A 10 2.49 27.60 -10.58
C ALA A 10 1.37 26.53 -10.56
N GLU A 11 1.01 26.08 -9.36
CA GLU A 11 -0.10 25.17 -9.10
C GLU A 11 -1.47 25.81 -9.35
N THR A 12 -1.62 27.11 -9.05
CA THR A 12 -2.82 27.89 -9.33
C THR A 12 -2.97 28.14 -10.83
N ALA A 13 -1.86 28.43 -11.52
CA ALA A 13 -1.87 28.60 -12.98
C ALA A 13 -2.23 27.29 -13.71
N GLN A 14 -1.74 26.15 -13.23
CA GLN A 14 -2.12 24.83 -13.75
C GLN A 14 -3.61 24.53 -13.51
N HIS A 15 -4.12 24.76 -12.31
CA HIS A 15 -5.55 24.61 -12.02
C HIS A 15 -6.43 25.48 -12.93
N VAL A 16 -6.04 26.74 -13.17
CA VAL A 16 -6.77 27.64 -14.07
C VAL A 16 -6.71 27.15 -15.52
N LEU A 17 -5.58 26.60 -15.98
CA LEU A 17 -5.46 26.03 -17.32
C LEU A 17 -6.34 24.79 -17.50
N ILE A 18 -6.34 23.89 -16.51
CA ILE A 18 -7.17 22.68 -16.47
C ILE A 18 -8.66 23.09 -16.52
N GLN A 19 -9.08 24.03 -15.66
CA GLN A 19 -10.45 24.53 -15.63
C GLN A 19 -10.86 25.20 -16.96
N LYS A 20 -9.96 25.97 -17.58
CA LYS A 20 -10.21 26.61 -18.87
C LYS A 20 -10.39 25.58 -19.99
N HIS A 21 -9.52 24.57 -20.07
CA HIS A 21 -9.65 23.52 -21.07
C HIS A 21 -10.92 22.68 -20.90
N PHE A 22 -11.33 22.38 -19.66
CA PHE A 22 -12.62 21.72 -19.41
C PHE A 22 -13.81 22.62 -19.80
N ALA A 23 -13.75 23.92 -19.49
CA ALA A 23 -14.82 24.88 -19.80
C ALA A 23 -14.99 25.16 -21.30
N ASP A 24 -13.89 25.18 -22.06
CA ASP A 24 -13.93 25.43 -23.52
C ASP A 24 -14.46 24.21 -24.28
N THR A 25 -14.22 23.00 -23.78
CA THR A 25 -14.66 21.74 -24.43
C THR A 25 -16.15 21.44 -24.17
N SER A 26 -16.69 21.88 -23.03
CA SER A 26 -18.11 21.71 -22.67
C SER A 26 -19.07 22.61 -23.45
N ARG A 27 -18.57 23.66 -24.12
CA ARG A 27 -19.37 24.57 -24.97
C ARG A 27 -19.77 23.99 -26.32
N LEU A 28 -19.23 22.83 -26.71
CA LEU A 28 -19.46 22.21 -28.02
C LEU A 28 -20.45 21.02 -28.02
N GLY A 29 -20.99 20.60 -26.87
CA GLY A 29 -22.04 19.57 -26.84
C GLY A 29 -22.37 19.05 -25.44
N GLY A 30 -23.66 18.97 -25.10
CA GLY A 30 -24.15 18.57 -23.76
C GLY A 30 -23.66 17.20 -23.28
N THR A 31 -23.43 16.25 -24.19
CA THR A 31 -22.90 14.90 -23.87
C THR A 31 -21.42 14.92 -23.49
N SER A 32 -20.62 15.82 -24.05
CA SER A 32 -19.20 15.99 -23.72
C SER A 32 -19.03 16.54 -22.29
N SER A 33 -19.93 17.43 -21.87
CA SER A 33 -19.90 18.02 -20.52
C SER A 33 -20.20 17.00 -19.39
N ASP A 34 -21.05 16.00 -19.64
CA ASP A 34 -21.36 14.95 -18.66
C ASP A 34 -20.16 14.00 -18.46
N LEU A 35 -19.59 13.52 -19.57
CA LEU A 35 -18.42 12.64 -19.55
C LEU A 35 -17.23 13.29 -18.83
N GLN A 36 -17.03 14.58 -19.06
CA GLN A 36 -16.01 15.37 -18.38
C GLN A 36 -16.21 15.42 -16.86
N ARG A 37 -17.43 15.73 -16.41
CA ARG A 37 -17.76 15.75 -14.98
C ARG A 37 -17.55 14.38 -14.33
N ARG A 38 -17.95 13.30 -15.00
CA ARG A 38 -17.79 11.93 -14.51
C ARG A 38 -16.33 11.55 -14.38
N MET A 39 -15.52 11.86 -15.40
CA MET A 39 -14.07 11.68 -15.32
C MET A 39 -13.49 12.47 -14.15
N ASP A 40 -13.82 13.76 -14.03
CA ASP A 40 -13.30 14.61 -12.95
C ASP A 40 -13.64 14.05 -11.55
N SER A 41 -14.85 13.53 -11.35
CA SER A 41 -15.23 12.84 -10.11
C SER A 41 -14.30 11.67 -9.81
N VAL A 42 -14.06 10.79 -10.79
CA VAL A 42 -13.16 9.64 -10.64
C VAL A 42 -11.73 10.08 -10.31
N LEU A 43 -11.18 11.07 -11.02
CA LEU A 43 -9.82 11.54 -10.79
C LEU A 43 -9.67 12.21 -9.41
N ASN A 44 -10.74 12.84 -8.90
CA ASN A 44 -10.77 13.41 -7.55
C ASN A 44 -10.87 12.34 -6.47
N GLU A 45 -11.70 11.32 -6.64
CA GLU A 45 -11.85 10.20 -5.69
C GLU A 45 -10.57 9.37 -5.57
N LEU A 46 -9.87 9.15 -6.69
CA LEU A 46 -8.55 8.52 -6.71
C LEU A 46 -7.41 9.45 -6.25
N GLN A 47 -7.72 10.70 -5.91
CA GLN A 47 -6.78 11.71 -5.38
C GLN A 47 -5.58 11.95 -6.30
N LEU A 48 -5.78 11.92 -7.63
CA LEU A 48 -4.67 12.10 -8.56
C LEU A 48 -4.01 13.48 -8.39
N PRO A 49 -2.67 13.57 -8.45
CA PRO A 49 -1.97 14.84 -8.45
C PRO A 49 -2.39 15.71 -9.65
N PRO A 50 -2.37 17.05 -9.52
CA PRO A 50 -2.78 17.97 -10.59
C PRO A 50 -2.06 17.73 -11.92
N LYS A 51 -0.77 17.39 -11.87
CA LYS A 51 0.03 17.07 -13.05
C LYS A 51 -0.54 15.86 -13.82
N THR A 52 -0.85 14.77 -13.11
CA THR A 52 -1.40 13.55 -13.73
C THR A 52 -2.79 13.82 -14.32
N LYS A 53 -3.61 14.64 -13.66
CA LYS A 53 -4.90 15.07 -14.22
C LYS A 53 -4.71 15.85 -15.52
N LEU A 54 -3.75 16.79 -15.57
CA LEU A 54 -3.45 17.55 -16.78
C LEU A 54 -3.01 16.65 -17.95
N ASP A 55 -2.14 15.67 -17.69
CA ASP A 55 -1.67 14.73 -18.71
C ASP A 55 -2.85 13.95 -19.34
N LEU A 56 -3.80 13.49 -18.52
CA LEU A 56 -5.01 12.81 -18.99
C LEU A 56 -5.93 13.75 -19.80
N VAL A 57 -6.11 14.99 -19.36
CA VAL A 57 -6.89 15.99 -20.09
C VAL A 57 -6.28 16.26 -21.47
N LEU A 58 -4.97 16.48 -21.54
CA LEU A 58 -4.27 16.71 -22.80
C LEU A 58 -4.41 15.50 -23.73
N LYS A 59 -4.30 14.28 -23.20
CA LYS A 59 -4.50 13.05 -23.96
C LYS A 59 -5.89 12.99 -24.57
N TYR A 60 -6.94 13.08 -23.76
CA TYR A 60 -8.31 12.86 -24.23
C TYR A 60 -8.96 14.06 -24.95
N THR A 61 -8.30 15.21 -24.96
CA THR A 61 -8.64 16.33 -25.83
C THR A 61 -7.88 16.32 -27.16
N HIS A 62 -6.87 15.45 -27.30
CA HIS A 62 -6.15 15.25 -28.55
C HIS A 62 -7.00 14.49 -29.57
N ALA A 63 -6.88 14.87 -30.85
CA ALA A 63 -7.67 14.29 -31.94
C ALA A 63 -7.58 12.75 -32.01
N ASP A 64 -6.37 12.19 -31.82
CA ASP A 64 -6.14 10.74 -31.89
C ASP A 64 -6.84 9.91 -30.80
N HIS A 65 -7.25 10.54 -29.70
CA HIS A 65 -7.83 9.84 -28.54
C HIS A 65 -9.22 10.37 -28.16
N TYR A 66 -9.70 11.43 -28.82
CA TYR A 66 -10.98 12.06 -28.51
C TYR A 66 -12.14 11.06 -28.61
N ASP A 67 -12.15 10.23 -29.65
CA ASP A 67 -13.19 9.21 -29.86
C ASP A 67 -13.15 8.09 -28.81
N GLN A 68 -12.01 7.89 -28.13
CA GLN A 68 -11.85 6.90 -27.06
C GLN A 68 -12.34 7.42 -25.70
N PHE A 69 -12.57 8.74 -25.56
CA PHE A 69 -12.91 9.36 -24.29
C PHE A 69 -14.15 8.76 -23.61
N PRO A 70 -15.28 8.51 -24.31
CA PRO A 70 -16.45 7.88 -23.69
C PRO A 70 -16.16 6.48 -23.11
N MET A 71 -15.36 5.67 -23.80
CA MET A 71 -14.94 4.35 -23.32
C MET A 71 -13.98 4.48 -22.13
N ALA A 72 -13.04 5.42 -22.20
CA ALA A 72 -12.10 5.68 -21.12
C ALA A 72 -12.84 6.03 -19.82
N VAL A 73 -13.84 6.92 -19.87
CA VAL A 73 -14.66 7.29 -18.70
C VAL A 73 -15.26 6.05 -18.03
N GLN A 74 -15.86 5.14 -18.81
CA GLN A 74 -16.46 3.91 -18.26
C GLN A 74 -15.41 2.99 -17.60
N LEU A 75 -14.24 2.85 -18.22
CA LEU A 75 -13.16 2.02 -17.68
C LEU A 75 -12.57 2.63 -16.39
N TRP A 76 -12.37 3.94 -16.36
CA TRP A 76 -11.93 4.67 -15.17
C TRP A 76 -12.95 4.55 -14.02
N GLU A 77 -14.25 4.69 -14.29
CA GLU A 77 -15.31 4.48 -13.29
C GLU A 77 -15.31 3.04 -12.74
N ARG A 78 -15.15 2.05 -13.63
CA ARG A 78 -15.06 0.64 -13.22
C ARG A 78 -13.85 0.39 -12.33
N VAL A 79 -12.69 0.95 -12.69
CA VAL A 79 -11.49 0.87 -11.85
C VAL A 79 -11.74 1.54 -10.50
N ASN A 80 -12.28 2.76 -10.48
CA ASN A 80 -12.56 3.48 -9.25
C ASN A 80 -13.48 2.69 -8.31
N GLY A 81 -14.56 2.10 -8.84
CA GLY A 81 -15.44 1.23 -8.07
C GLY A 81 -14.73 -0.02 -7.51
N ALA A 82 -13.85 -0.63 -8.30
CA ALA A 82 -13.06 -1.78 -7.84
C ALA A 82 -12.05 -1.37 -6.74
N VAL A 83 -11.32 -0.28 -6.94
CA VAL A 83 -10.38 0.32 -5.97
C VAL A 83 -11.10 0.61 -4.66
N ALA A 84 -12.20 1.37 -4.71
CA ALA A 84 -12.99 1.72 -3.53
C ALA A 84 -13.57 0.49 -2.80
N SER A 85 -13.94 -0.56 -3.53
CA SER A 85 -14.37 -1.83 -2.93
C SER A 85 -13.24 -2.51 -2.16
N ARG A 86 -12.05 -2.58 -2.76
CA ARG A 86 -10.89 -3.21 -2.14
C ARG A 86 -10.38 -2.42 -0.94
N GLU A 87 -10.32 -1.09 -1.02
CA GLU A 87 -9.90 -0.23 0.10
C GLU A 87 -10.86 -0.35 1.30
N ARG A 88 -12.16 -0.58 1.08
CA ARG A 88 -13.09 -0.90 2.17
C ARG A 88 -12.75 -2.21 2.87
N VAL A 89 -12.39 -3.26 2.13
CA VAL A 89 -11.96 -4.54 2.73
C VAL A 89 -10.65 -4.37 3.50
N MET A 90 -9.70 -3.60 2.95
CA MET A 90 -8.45 -3.25 3.66
C MET A 90 -8.72 -2.52 4.97
N LYS A 91 -9.68 -1.60 4.99
CA LYS A 91 -10.12 -0.94 6.24
C LYS A 91 -10.70 -1.93 7.24
N SER A 92 -11.58 -2.84 6.82
CA SER A 92 -12.10 -3.90 7.70
C SER A 92 -10.99 -4.80 8.26
N LEU A 93 -9.99 -5.14 7.44
CA LEU A 93 -8.82 -5.89 7.89
C LEU A 93 -8.00 -5.10 8.91
N TRP A 94 -7.83 -3.80 8.74
CA TRP A 94 -7.11 -2.96 9.69
C TRP A 94 -7.82 -2.94 11.05
N GLU A 95 -9.14 -2.75 11.06
CA GLU A 95 -9.97 -2.73 12.28
C GLU A 95 -9.91 -4.08 13.00
N PHE A 96 -10.01 -5.18 12.24
CA PHE A 96 -9.88 -6.54 12.77
C PHE A 96 -8.48 -6.80 13.34
N GLU A 97 -7.45 -6.51 12.54
CA GLU A 97 -6.07 -6.80 12.92
C GLU A 97 -5.65 -5.98 14.13
N LEU A 98 -6.14 -4.75 14.32
CA LEU A 98 -5.85 -3.92 15.50
C LEU A 98 -5.99 -4.68 16.82
N LEU A 99 -6.96 -5.60 16.92
CA LEU A 99 -7.15 -6.46 18.09
C LEU A 99 -6.58 -7.88 17.87
N ALA A 100 -6.81 -8.47 16.70
CA ALA A 100 -6.54 -9.87 16.44
C ALA A 100 -5.05 -10.23 16.36
N SER A 101 -4.16 -9.30 16.00
CA SER A 101 -2.71 -9.53 16.04
C SER A 101 -2.03 -9.04 17.32
N ASP A 102 -2.77 -8.48 18.30
CA ASP A 102 -2.18 -7.94 19.52
C ASP A 102 -1.58 -9.08 20.36
N PRO A 103 -0.28 -9.08 20.68
CA PRO A 103 0.32 -10.14 21.48
C PRO A 103 -0.30 -10.25 22.88
N ARG A 104 -0.80 -9.15 23.45
CA ARG A 104 -1.43 -9.11 24.78
C ARG A 104 -2.77 -9.82 24.84
N ARG A 105 -3.38 -10.12 23.69
CA ARG A 105 -4.65 -10.85 23.63
C ARG A 105 -4.57 -12.23 24.27
N HIS A 106 -3.39 -12.86 24.30
CA HIS A 106 -3.17 -14.16 24.94
C HIS A 106 -3.50 -14.16 26.44
N PHE A 107 -3.42 -13.00 27.10
CA PHE A 107 -3.79 -12.84 28.50
C PHE A 107 -5.27 -12.51 28.72
N ARG A 108 -6.03 -12.26 27.63
CA ARG A 108 -7.41 -11.75 27.67
C ARG A 108 -8.42 -12.68 27.00
N SER A 109 -8.02 -13.48 26.02
CA SER A 109 -8.93 -14.31 25.22
C SER A 109 -8.74 -15.81 25.47
N ILE A 110 -9.85 -16.54 25.38
CA ILE A 110 -9.90 -18.00 25.45
C ILE A 110 -9.75 -18.63 24.05
N SER A 111 -9.40 -19.92 23.99
CA SER A 111 -9.13 -20.63 22.74
C SER A 111 -10.29 -20.61 21.72
N THR A 112 -11.55 -20.59 22.18
CA THR A 112 -12.73 -20.52 21.31
C THR A 112 -12.86 -19.17 20.60
N HIS A 113 -12.41 -18.08 21.24
CA HIS A 113 -12.35 -16.75 20.61
C HIS A 113 -11.32 -16.73 19.49
N ARG A 114 -10.14 -17.33 19.72
CA ARG A 114 -9.05 -17.44 18.73
C ARG A 114 -9.45 -18.26 17.50
N LEU A 115 -10.24 -19.32 17.68
CA LEU A 115 -10.77 -20.09 16.56
C LEU A 115 -11.78 -19.29 15.73
N ARG A 116 -12.56 -18.40 16.37
CA ARG A 116 -13.47 -17.49 15.66
C ARG A 116 -12.69 -16.42 14.90
N GLU A 117 -11.68 -15.82 15.52
CA GLU A 117 -10.76 -14.88 14.87
C GLU A 117 -10.16 -15.49 13.60
N GLU A 118 -9.72 -16.75 13.63
CA GLU A 118 -9.16 -17.41 12.44
C GLU A 118 -10.17 -17.52 11.30
N LYS A 119 -11.40 -17.95 11.60
CA LYS A 119 -12.48 -18.04 10.60
C LYS A 119 -12.85 -16.69 10.02
N GLU A 120 -12.84 -15.65 10.86
CA GLU A 120 -13.12 -14.28 10.43
C GLU A 120 -11.99 -13.74 9.55
N ARG A 121 -10.73 -14.00 9.91
CA ARG A 121 -9.56 -13.68 9.10
C ARG A 121 -9.64 -14.35 7.73
N ASP A 122 -9.93 -15.65 7.67
CA ASP A 122 -10.09 -16.38 6.41
C ASP A 122 -11.19 -15.78 5.52
N ALA A 123 -12.31 -15.35 6.13
CA ALA A 123 -13.39 -14.68 5.41
C ALA A 123 -12.96 -13.32 4.85
N LEU A 124 -12.25 -12.51 5.64
CA LEU A 124 -11.72 -11.21 5.20
C LEU A 124 -10.68 -11.37 4.09
N PHE A 125 -9.77 -12.34 4.19
CA PHE A 125 -8.81 -12.64 3.12
C PHE A 125 -9.49 -13.13 1.86
N SER A 126 -10.55 -13.93 1.97
CA SER A 126 -11.34 -14.36 0.83
C SER A 126 -11.98 -13.16 0.12
N GLN A 127 -12.53 -12.21 0.88
CA GLN A 127 -13.07 -10.95 0.33
C GLN A 127 -11.97 -10.09 -0.31
N LEU A 128 -10.82 -9.96 0.35
CA LEU A 128 -9.69 -9.18 -0.17
C LEU A 128 -9.16 -9.77 -1.48
N ASN A 129 -9.02 -11.09 -1.55
CA ASN A 129 -8.57 -11.79 -2.76
C ASN A 129 -9.56 -11.60 -3.91
N HIS A 130 -10.87 -11.68 -3.62
CA HIS A 130 -11.90 -11.40 -4.62
C HIS A 130 -11.83 -9.96 -5.11
N ALA A 131 -11.81 -8.97 -4.21
CA ALA A 131 -11.71 -7.56 -4.56
C ALA A 131 -10.41 -7.21 -5.30
N SER A 132 -9.29 -7.84 -4.91
CA SER A 132 -7.99 -7.68 -5.58
C SER A 132 -7.98 -8.24 -6.99
N LYS A 133 -8.65 -9.38 -7.22
CA LYS A 133 -8.83 -9.91 -8.56
C LYS A 133 -9.67 -8.97 -9.43
N THR A 134 -10.82 -8.52 -8.92
CA THR A 134 -11.66 -7.54 -9.63
C THR A 134 -10.92 -6.25 -9.95
N CYS A 135 -10.10 -5.74 -9.02
CA CYS A 135 -9.22 -4.59 -9.28
C CYS A 135 -8.23 -4.88 -10.40
N SER A 136 -7.52 -6.00 -10.33
CA SER A 136 -6.50 -6.37 -11.33
C SER A 136 -7.12 -6.48 -12.72
N ASP A 137 -8.26 -7.16 -12.84
CA ASP A 137 -8.98 -7.30 -14.10
C ASP A 137 -9.41 -5.94 -14.66
N ALA A 138 -9.89 -5.02 -13.82
CA ALA A 138 -10.29 -3.67 -14.24
C ALA A 138 -9.10 -2.79 -14.66
N LEU A 139 -7.99 -2.87 -13.91
CA LEU A 139 -6.75 -2.17 -14.24
C LEU A 139 -6.16 -2.65 -15.56
N ASP A 140 -6.13 -3.97 -15.77
CA ASP A 140 -5.63 -4.59 -17.00
C ASP A 140 -6.50 -4.19 -18.21
N ASP A 141 -7.82 -4.13 -18.05
CA ASP A 141 -8.73 -3.67 -19.10
C ASP A 141 -8.46 -2.21 -19.48
N LEU A 142 -8.28 -1.32 -18.49
CA LEU A 142 -7.97 0.09 -18.74
C LEU A 142 -6.59 0.27 -19.39
N LEU A 143 -5.57 -0.43 -18.89
CA LEU A 143 -4.23 -0.39 -19.47
C LEU A 143 -4.24 -0.92 -20.92
N ARG A 144 -4.97 -2.00 -21.20
CA ARG A 144 -5.04 -2.58 -22.54
C ARG A 144 -5.80 -1.69 -23.52
N CYS A 145 -6.94 -1.12 -23.11
CA CYS A 145 -7.82 -0.37 -24.01
C CYS A 145 -7.41 1.09 -24.16
N CYS A 146 -6.81 1.68 -23.12
CA CYS A 146 -6.48 3.09 -23.09
C CYS A 146 -4.99 3.36 -22.90
N GLY A 147 -4.20 2.41 -22.42
CA GLY A 147 -2.78 2.64 -22.09
C GLY A 147 -2.57 3.45 -20.80
N ASP A 148 -3.62 3.59 -19.98
CA ASP A 148 -3.56 4.39 -18.75
C ASP A 148 -3.09 3.56 -17.56
N ILE A 149 -2.27 4.19 -16.71
CA ILE A 149 -1.83 3.63 -15.43
C ILE A 149 -2.59 4.36 -14.32
N VAL A 150 -3.18 3.58 -13.41
CA VAL A 150 -3.97 4.13 -12.30
C VAL A 150 -3.11 4.28 -11.07
N CYS A 151 -3.15 5.50 -10.50
CA CYS A 151 -2.58 5.82 -9.21
C CYS A 151 -3.70 6.07 -8.19
N LEU A 152 -3.41 5.78 -6.92
CA LEU A 152 -4.18 6.28 -5.78
C LEU A 152 -3.27 7.27 -5.04
N GLY A 153 -3.59 8.55 -5.09
CA GLY A 153 -2.61 9.59 -4.79
C GLY A 153 -1.48 9.59 -5.82
N ASP A 154 -0.25 9.62 -5.34
CA ASP A 154 0.98 9.59 -6.14
C ASP A 154 1.51 8.17 -6.41
N ARG A 155 0.86 7.13 -5.87
CA ARG A 155 1.34 5.75 -5.92
C ARG A 155 0.60 4.93 -6.97
N PRO A 156 1.30 4.23 -7.90
CA PRO A 156 0.68 3.25 -8.79
C PRO A 156 -0.06 2.17 -7.99
N TYR A 157 -1.33 1.97 -8.30
CA TYR A 157 -2.19 1.13 -7.46
C TYR A 157 -1.81 -0.36 -7.52
N CYS A 158 -1.31 -0.84 -8.66
CA CYS A 158 -0.78 -2.21 -8.77
C CYS A 158 0.40 -2.49 -7.83
N GLU A 159 1.28 -1.49 -7.61
CA GLU A 159 2.40 -1.60 -6.67
C GLU A 159 1.94 -1.45 -5.22
N LYS A 160 0.89 -0.66 -4.98
CA LYS A 160 0.20 -0.59 -3.69
C LYS A 160 -0.32 -1.94 -3.25
N MET A 161 -1.08 -2.60 -4.12
CA MET A 161 -1.70 -3.88 -3.81
C MET A 161 -0.72 -4.98 -3.37
N LYS A 162 0.53 -4.97 -3.86
CA LYS A 162 1.56 -5.96 -3.51
C LYS A 162 2.06 -5.86 -2.07
N LYS A 163 2.05 -4.66 -1.50
CA LYS A 163 2.63 -4.37 -0.17
C LYS A 163 1.59 -4.06 0.90
N ASP A 164 0.36 -3.77 0.47
CA ASP A 164 -0.74 -3.29 1.30
C ASP A 164 -0.93 -4.04 2.63
N TYR A 165 -0.92 -5.37 2.63
CA TYR A 165 -1.14 -6.11 3.87
C TYR A 165 0.02 -5.97 4.86
N VAL A 166 1.26 -5.95 4.36
CA VAL A 166 2.46 -5.78 5.21
C VAL A 166 2.51 -4.35 5.76
N GLU A 167 2.22 -3.36 4.91
CA GLU A 167 2.11 -1.96 5.33
C GLU A 167 0.99 -1.77 6.37
N LEU A 168 -0.18 -2.40 6.18
CA LEU A 168 -1.28 -2.41 7.15
C LEU A 168 -0.85 -2.95 8.51
N LEU A 169 -0.12 -4.08 8.55
CA LEU A 169 0.34 -4.65 9.82
C LEU A 169 1.31 -3.72 10.54
N TYR A 170 2.17 -3.03 9.80
CA TYR A 170 3.05 -2.02 10.35
C TYR A 170 2.25 -0.85 10.94
N GLU A 171 1.28 -0.31 10.20
CA GLU A 171 0.41 0.79 10.66
C GLU A 171 -0.40 0.41 11.90
N VAL A 172 -0.96 -0.80 11.92
CA VAL A 172 -1.66 -1.36 13.10
C VAL A 172 -0.74 -1.34 14.32
N GLU A 173 0.51 -1.79 14.18
CA GLU A 173 1.45 -1.81 15.31
C GLU A 173 1.84 -0.41 15.75
N GLN A 174 2.05 0.52 14.82
CA GLN A 174 2.31 1.93 15.15
C GLN A 174 1.14 2.54 15.94
N GLU A 175 -0.10 2.28 15.54
CA GLU A 175 -1.27 2.79 16.24
C GLU A 175 -1.42 2.17 17.64
N ARG A 176 -1.14 0.88 17.80
CA ARG A 176 -1.10 0.25 19.13
C ARG A 176 -0.08 0.88 20.05
N LEU A 177 1.15 1.05 19.57
CA LEU A 177 2.22 1.67 20.37
C LEU A 177 1.82 3.09 20.77
N ARG A 178 1.19 3.84 19.86
CA ARG A 178 0.64 5.17 20.16
C ARG A 178 -0.37 5.12 21.30
N ILE A 179 -1.31 4.18 21.28
CA ILE A 179 -2.33 4.00 22.33
C ILE A 179 -1.68 3.61 23.67
N ILE A 180 -0.68 2.72 23.66
CA ILE A 180 -0.03 2.22 24.89
C ILE A 180 0.76 3.31 25.60
N TYR A 181 1.52 4.08 24.82
CA TYR A 181 2.48 5.03 25.35
C TYR A 181 1.95 6.46 25.34
N ASN A 182 0.63 6.66 25.19
CA ASN A 182 -0.02 7.98 25.07
C ASN A 182 0.68 8.90 24.04
N GLY A 183 1.15 8.32 22.93
CA GLY A 183 1.89 9.05 21.88
C GLY A 183 3.39 9.24 22.12
N VAL A 184 3.96 8.75 23.22
CA VAL A 184 5.42 8.71 23.43
C VAL A 184 6.01 7.56 22.59
N ARG A 185 6.93 7.86 21.67
CA ARG A 185 7.61 6.79 20.90
C ARG A 185 8.62 6.08 21.80
N PRO A 186 8.44 4.79 22.13
CA PRO A 186 9.45 4.04 22.86
C PRO A 186 10.72 3.96 22.02
N HIS A 187 11.88 4.19 22.65
CA HIS A 187 13.16 4.04 21.99
C HIS A 187 13.39 2.55 21.70
N VAL A 188 13.22 2.15 20.45
CA VAL A 188 13.65 0.83 19.99
C VAL A 188 15.16 0.94 19.77
N ALA A 189 15.94 0.07 20.39
CA ALA A 189 17.38 0.02 20.14
C ALA A 189 17.60 -0.32 18.64
N PRO A 190 18.51 0.37 17.94
CA PRO A 190 18.82 0.01 16.56
C PRO A 190 19.24 -1.46 16.51
N ALA A 191 18.77 -2.17 15.48
CA ALA A 191 19.19 -3.54 15.22
C ALA A 191 20.72 -3.54 15.11
N ILE A 192 21.35 -4.31 15.98
CA ILE A 192 22.79 -4.48 15.98
C ILE A 192 23.11 -5.35 14.76
N ASP A 193 23.39 -4.73 13.62
CA ASP A 193 24.07 -5.39 12.51
C ASP A 193 25.54 -5.56 12.89
N GLU A 194 25.83 -6.47 13.82
CA GLU A 194 27.21 -6.88 14.15
C GLU A 194 27.56 -8.10 13.28
N PHE A 195 28.01 -7.80 12.06
CA PHE A 195 28.98 -8.63 11.34
C PHE A 195 30.22 -7.77 11.13
N ASP A 196 31.26 -8.03 11.93
CA ASP A 196 32.69 -7.79 11.69
C ASP A 196 33.41 -8.38 12.92
N ASP A 197 33.88 -9.62 12.85
CA ASP A 197 35.22 -10.04 12.42
C ASP A 197 36.32 -9.76 13.45
N GLU A 198 37.19 -10.74 13.61
CA GLU A 198 38.09 -11.00 14.72
C GLU A 198 39.00 -9.84 15.12
N THR A 199 39.12 -9.55 16.43
CA THR A 199 40.45 -9.42 17.08
C THR A 199 40.36 -9.61 18.61
N GLN A 200 40.81 -10.76 19.11
CA GLN A 200 41.37 -10.88 20.46
C GLN A 200 42.78 -10.23 20.47
N PRO A 201 43.29 -9.63 21.57
CA PRO A 201 43.70 -10.46 22.71
C PRO A 201 43.75 -9.81 24.11
N ALA A 202 44.06 -10.69 25.06
CA ALA A 202 44.84 -10.50 26.29
C ALA A 202 44.13 -10.06 27.59
N ARG A 203 43.88 -11.10 28.39
CA ARG A 203 44.01 -11.21 29.86
C ARG A 203 44.67 -10.04 30.58
N GLU A 204 44.06 -9.64 31.70
CA GLU A 204 44.75 -9.46 32.98
C GLU A 204 43.73 -9.57 34.14
N GLU A 205 44.09 -10.37 35.14
CA GLU A 205 43.28 -10.72 36.31
C GLU A 205 43.45 -9.68 37.44
N THR A 206 42.32 -9.31 38.03
CA THR A 206 42.07 -9.01 39.46
C THR A 206 43.11 -8.25 40.29
N GLU A 207 42.70 -7.10 40.83
CA GLU A 207 42.79 -6.83 42.28
C GLU A 207 41.75 -5.78 42.73
N THR A 208 41.24 -5.98 43.94
CA THR A 208 40.06 -5.37 44.59
C THR A 208 40.37 -4.04 45.29
N LEU A 209 39.35 -3.17 45.45
CA LEU A 209 38.93 -2.48 46.70
C LEU A 209 37.71 -1.54 46.43
N PRO A 210 36.93 -1.11 47.46
CA PRO A 210 35.47 -1.02 47.38
C PRO A 210 34.89 0.40 47.47
N GLY A 211 33.66 0.58 46.96
CA GLY A 211 32.72 1.58 47.45
C GLY A 211 31.99 2.43 46.40
N CYS A 212 30.75 2.07 46.07
CA CYS A 212 29.56 2.94 45.95
C CYS A 212 28.37 2.19 45.30
N PRO A 213 27.11 2.63 45.51
CA PRO A 213 26.01 1.72 45.76
C PRO A 213 25.27 1.22 44.52
N SER A 214 24.69 0.04 44.70
CA SER A 214 23.84 -0.71 43.81
C SER A 214 22.67 0.08 43.22
N SER A 215 22.70 0.32 41.91
CA SER A 215 21.48 0.52 41.12
C SER A 215 21.03 -0.84 40.60
N GLY A 216 20.02 -1.41 41.24
CA GLY A 216 19.46 -2.72 40.94
C GLY A 216 18.83 -2.77 39.55
N ARG A 217 19.61 -3.16 38.54
CA ARG A 217 19.10 -3.72 37.29
C ARG A 217 19.05 -5.23 37.42
N THR A 218 17.89 -5.76 37.76
CA THR A 218 17.61 -7.19 37.64
C THR A 218 17.57 -7.54 36.16
N LEU A 219 18.70 -8.03 35.63
CA LEU A 219 18.76 -8.67 34.32
C LEU A 219 18.10 -10.04 34.42
N ILE A 220 16.87 -10.16 33.90
CA ILE A 220 16.22 -11.46 33.74
C ILE A 220 16.86 -12.14 32.53
N ASN A 221 17.83 -13.03 32.78
CA ASN A 221 18.39 -13.91 31.75
C ASN A 221 17.34 -14.95 31.35
N ILE A 222 16.59 -14.69 30.28
CA ILE A 222 15.73 -15.68 29.64
C ILE A 222 16.62 -16.56 28.76
N ARG A 223 16.98 -17.74 29.26
CA ARG A 223 17.63 -18.79 28.48
C ARG A 223 16.59 -19.45 27.59
N VAL A 224 16.57 -19.11 26.30
CA VAL A 224 15.75 -19.81 25.30
C VAL A 224 16.45 -21.14 24.95
N PRO A 225 15.81 -22.30 25.11
CA PRO A 225 16.37 -23.57 24.65
C PRO A 225 16.41 -23.60 23.11
N SER A 226 17.58 -23.90 22.55
CA SER A 226 17.77 -24.13 21.12
C SER A 226 17.01 -25.39 20.69
N ALA A 227 15.96 -25.21 19.88
CA ALA A 227 15.25 -26.31 19.26
C ALA A 227 15.96 -26.71 17.96
N ALA A 228 16.69 -27.82 18.04
CA ALA A 228 17.25 -28.49 16.88
C ALA A 228 16.15 -28.89 15.88
N SER A 229 16.43 -28.56 14.62
CA SER A 229 15.72 -28.83 13.37
C SER A 229 14.94 -30.16 13.29
N LYS A 230 13.67 -30.07 12.89
CA LYS A 230 13.00 -31.09 12.07
C LYS A 230 12.34 -30.42 10.86
N ASN A 231 13.06 -30.51 9.75
CA ASN A 231 12.57 -30.28 8.39
C ASN A 231 11.20 -30.96 8.18
N ARG A 232 10.18 -30.17 7.86
CA ARG A 232 8.99 -30.66 7.15
C ARG A 232 8.61 -29.62 6.10
N ARG A 233 9.20 -29.77 4.91
CA ARG A 233 8.81 -29.08 3.67
C ARG A 233 7.31 -29.29 3.43
N THR A 234 6.50 -28.26 3.61
CA THR A 234 5.16 -28.20 3.04
C THR A 234 5.24 -27.44 1.70
N ARG A 235 5.18 -28.21 0.62
CA ARG A 235 4.99 -27.74 -0.76
C ARG A 235 3.60 -27.11 -0.89
N LEU A 236 3.47 -25.80 -0.75
CA LEU A 236 2.25 -25.08 -1.17
C LEU A 236 2.53 -23.63 -1.66
N GLY A 237 3.79 -23.32 -2.01
CA GLY A 237 4.21 -22.00 -2.50
C GLY A 237 4.66 -21.91 -3.96
N GLU A 238 4.79 -23.03 -4.68
CA GLU A 238 5.39 -23.05 -6.04
C GLU A 238 4.37 -23.07 -7.19
N HIS A 239 3.06 -23.06 -6.91
CA HIS A 239 2.04 -23.25 -7.96
C HIS A 239 1.53 -21.95 -8.63
N LEU A 240 2.02 -20.77 -8.20
CA LEU A 240 1.65 -19.47 -8.80
C LEU A 240 2.74 -18.86 -9.68
N GLU A 241 4.02 -19.17 -9.44
CA GLU A 241 5.16 -18.71 -10.26
C GLU A 241 5.30 -19.46 -11.60
N LEU A 242 4.83 -20.71 -11.68
CA LEU A 242 4.95 -21.52 -12.90
C LEU A 242 3.90 -21.16 -13.98
N ARG A 243 2.81 -20.45 -13.63
CA ARG A 243 1.79 -20.04 -14.61
C ARG A 243 2.14 -18.78 -15.39
N TYR A 244 3.06 -17.95 -14.89
CA TYR A 244 3.52 -16.76 -15.61
C TYR A 244 4.65 -17.06 -16.61
N LYS A 245 5.51 -18.04 -16.33
CA LYS A 245 6.58 -18.43 -17.27
C LYS A 245 6.09 -19.28 -18.45
N SER A 246 5.05 -20.10 -18.31
CA SER A 246 4.52 -20.90 -19.43
C SER A 246 3.74 -20.10 -20.48
N LYS A 247 3.18 -18.93 -20.15
CA LYS A 247 2.48 -18.08 -21.16
C LYS A 247 3.43 -17.21 -21.98
N SER A 248 4.64 -16.94 -21.47
CA SER A 248 5.68 -16.20 -22.20
C SER A 248 6.35 -17.07 -23.27
N SER A 249 6.52 -18.38 -23.04
CA SER A 249 7.16 -19.29 -24.01
C SER A 249 6.23 -19.71 -25.16
N ALA A 250 4.90 -19.65 -24.97
CA ALA A 250 3.94 -20.05 -26.00
C ALA A 250 3.68 -18.95 -27.07
N ARG A 251 4.13 -17.70 -26.84
CA ARG A 251 3.98 -16.60 -27.82
C ARG A 251 5.17 -16.45 -28.78
N GLN A 252 6.28 -17.16 -28.57
CA GLN A 252 7.45 -17.10 -29.47
C GLN A 252 7.51 -18.23 -30.51
N ASN A 253 6.64 -19.25 -30.45
CA ASN A 253 6.65 -20.40 -31.38
C ASN A 253 5.47 -20.45 -32.36
N SER A 254 4.79 -19.33 -32.63
CA SER A 254 3.68 -19.26 -33.62
C SER A 254 3.93 -18.25 -34.75
N LEU A 255 5.18 -17.86 -34.97
CA LEU A 255 5.63 -17.08 -36.12
C LEU A 255 6.89 -17.75 -36.70
N HIS A 256 6.69 -18.92 -37.31
CA HIS A 256 7.51 -19.45 -38.39
C HIS A 256 6.72 -20.45 -39.22
#